data_AF-A0A9R0VXL5-F1
#
_entry.id   AF-A0A9R0VXL5-F1
#
_cell.length_a   1.000
_cell.length_b   1.000
_cell.length_c   1.000
_cell.angle_alpha   90.00
_cell.angle_beta   90.00
_cell.angle_gamma   90.00
#
_symmetry.space_group_name_H-M   'P 1'
#
loop_
_entity.id
_entity.type
_entity.pdbx_description
1 polymer ?
#
loop_
_entity_poly.entity_id
_entity_poly.type
_entity_poly.pdbx_seq_one_letter_code
_entity_poly.pdbx_strand_id
1 'polypeptide(L)'
;MERQPPPPPAVETHFADLCKELEVDEGVASEAAALLEEGKGVFLTSPSFGSKSPEDVERLCFAFVLYCVAKLKGKGMKQESSRFRLWKILEGCKLKYNDFFKESQQLLSKIDHVLRGRYGTDWEDQLELKQLQSLVNLLADASRFYCKAFNELFLSASTGQEPGSTKSNPEYFCFGWLIFLALRSKSPELFKDLVSCIHGLVAILPYF
;
A
#
# COMPACT_ATOMS: atom_id res chain seq x y z
N MET A 1 39.49 -7.54 28.98
CA MET A 1 38.21 -6.83 28.90
C MET A 1 37.66 -7.04 27.50
N GLU A 2 36.89 -8.11 27.30
CA GLU A 2 36.12 -8.28 26.06
C GLU A 2 35.12 -7.12 25.98
N ARG A 3 35.16 -6.35 24.89
CA ARG A 3 34.11 -5.39 24.59
C ARG A 3 32.87 -6.21 24.24
N GLN A 4 31.93 -6.24 25.17
CA GLN A 4 30.58 -6.72 24.92
C GLN A 4 30.04 -5.99 23.68
N PRO A 5 29.49 -6.72 22.68
CA PRO A 5 28.91 -6.09 21.51
C PRO A 5 27.82 -5.11 21.97
N PRO A 6 27.66 -3.95 21.31
CA PRO A 6 26.60 -3.01 21.64
C PRO A 6 25.26 -3.76 21.65
N PRO A 7 24.40 -3.51 22.66
CA PRO A 7 23.08 -4.11 22.69
C PRO A 7 22.38 -3.81 21.36
N PRO A 8 21.62 -4.77 20.79
CA PRO A 8 20.87 -4.52 19.58
C PRO A 8 20.02 -3.27 19.79
N PRO A 9 19.90 -2.37 18.79
CA PRO A 9 19.16 -1.15 18.96
C PRO A 9 17.73 -1.49 19.38
N ALA A 10 17.19 -0.76 20.36
CA ALA A 10 15.83 -0.99 20.83
C ALA A 10 14.86 -0.78 19.66
N VAL A 11 13.77 -1.54 19.59
CA VAL A 11 12.72 -1.43 18.55
C VAL A 11 12.29 0.02 18.32
N GLU A 12 12.24 0.82 19.39
CA GLU A 12 11.95 2.27 19.34
C GLU A 12 12.98 3.07 18.53
N THR A 13 14.26 2.72 18.61
CA THR A 13 15.33 3.37 17.84
C THR A 13 15.24 3.03 16.35
N HIS A 14 14.97 1.78 15.99
CA HIS A 14 14.68 1.39 14.60
C HIS A 14 13.47 2.14 14.04
N PHE A 15 12.42 2.27 14.85
CA PHE A 15 11.22 2.99 14.47
C PHE A 15 11.49 4.49 14.23
N ALA A 16 12.25 5.13 15.12
CA ALA A 16 12.61 6.54 14.99
C ALA A 16 13.49 6.80 13.75
N ASP A 17 14.42 5.91 13.45
CA ASP A 17 15.28 6.02 12.26
C ASP A 17 14.46 5.84 10.97
N LEU A 18 13.52 4.89 10.95
CA LEU A 18 12.58 4.74 9.83
C LEU A 18 11.71 6.00 9.65
N CYS A 19 11.22 6.61 10.73
CA CYS A 19 10.44 7.84 10.64
C CYS A 19 11.24 9.00 10.04
N LYS A 20 12.54 9.09 10.35
CA LYS A 20 13.45 10.08 9.75
C LYS A 20 13.67 9.79 8.26
N GLU A 21 13.93 8.54 7.88
CA GLU A 21 14.11 8.12 6.48
C GLU A 21 12.87 8.42 5.64
N LEU A 22 11.69 8.22 6.23
CA LEU A 22 10.41 8.47 5.58
C LEU A 22 9.98 9.95 5.62
N GLU A 23 10.75 10.83 6.26
CA GLU A 23 10.45 12.26 6.47
C GLU A 23 9.04 12.46 7.08
N VAL A 24 8.71 11.67 8.09
CA VAL A 24 7.41 11.71 8.77
C VAL A 24 7.30 13.01 9.56
N ASP A 25 6.13 13.65 9.54
CA ASP A 25 5.81 14.78 10.42
C ASP A 25 6.05 14.40 11.89
N GLU A 26 6.72 15.25 12.66
CA GLU A 26 7.11 14.96 14.03
C GLU A 26 5.91 14.63 14.92
N GLY A 27 4.77 15.28 14.68
CA GLY A 27 3.52 14.96 15.37
C GLY A 27 2.98 13.59 14.99
N VAL A 28 3.07 13.18 13.73
CA VAL A 28 2.69 11.82 13.29
C VAL A 28 3.64 10.78 13.86
N ALA A 29 4.95 11.04 13.87
CA ALA A 29 5.96 10.13 14.40
C ALA A 29 5.80 9.91 15.91
N SER A 30 5.56 10.98 16.68
CA SER A 30 5.33 10.88 18.14
C SER A 30 4.07 10.10 18.48
N GLU A 31 2.96 10.35 17.79
CA GLU A 31 1.71 9.61 17.97
C GLU A 31 1.88 8.13 17.60
N ALA A 32 2.61 7.86 16.52
CA ALA A 32 2.91 6.50 16.07
C ALA A 32 3.80 5.75 17.07
N ALA A 33 4.79 6.41 17.66
CA ALA A 33 5.60 5.82 18.73
C ALA A 33 4.75 5.50 19.97
N ALA A 34 3.81 6.38 20.33
CA ALA A 34 2.91 6.14 21.46
C ALA A 34 1.96 4.96 21.19
N LEU A 35 1.41 4.84 19.97
CA LEU A 35 0.58 3.70 19.57
C LEU A 35 1.37 2.40 19.53
N LEU A 36 2.63 2.44 19.08
CA LEU A 36 3.53 1.29 19.09
C LEU A 36 3.80 0.81 20.52
N GLU A 37 4.01 1.73 21.47
CA GLU A 37 4.28 1.37 22.87
C GLU A 37 3.05 0.77 23.56
N GLU A 38 1.86 1.34 23.35
CA GLU A 38 0.61 0.78 23.86
C GLU A 38 0.28 -0.59 23.25
N GLY A 39 0.63 -0.78 21.97
CA GLY A 39 0.42 -2.04 21.25
C GLY A 39 1.59 -3.02 21.33
N LYS A 40 2.69 -2.68 22.02
CA LYS A 40 3.96 -3.44 21.99
C LYS A 40 3.78 -4.91 22.35
N GLY A 41 2.94 -5.16 23.35
CA GLY A 41 2.57 -6.50 23.79
C GLY A 41 1.83 -7.34 22.75
N VAL A 42 1.19 -6.72 21.75
CA VAL A 42 0.45 -7.37 20.66
C VAL A 42 1.30 -7.49 19.39
N PHE A 43 2.05 -6.42 19.08
CA PHE A 43 2.90 -6.32 17.89
C PHE A 43 4.10 -7.27 17.96
N LEU A 44 4.77 -7.35 19.12
CA LEU A 44 6.04 -8.08 19.25
C LEU A 44 5.90 -9.53 19.73
N THR A 45 4.72 -9.95 20.20
CA THR A 45 4.49 -11.32 20.71
C THR A 45 3.75 -12.22 19.74
N SER A 46 3.24 -11.69 18.61
CA SER A 46 2.36 -12.43 17.72
C SER A 46 3.09 -13.59 17.02
N PRO A 47 2.81 -14.87 17.37
CA PRO A 47 3.51 -16.03 16.81
C PRO A 47 3.00 -16.44 15.42
N SER A 48 2.05 -15.69 14.85
CA SER A 48 1.27 -16.09 13.67
C SER A 48 1.79 -15.54 12.34
N PHE A 49 2.87 -14.75 12.36
CA PHE A 49 3.56 -14.33 11.14
C PHE A 49 4.32 -15.52 10.57
N GLY A 50 3.59 -16.41 9.89
CA GLY A 50 4.11 -17.67 9.37
C GLY A 50 5.46 -17.48 8.68
N SER A 51 6.47 -18.21 9.17
CA SER A 51 7.84 -18.28 8.64
C SER A 51 8.54 -16.96 8.28
N LYS A 52 8.10 -15.80 8.80
CA LYS A 52 8.74 -14.50 8.54
C LYS A 52 9.84 -14.24 9.57
N SER A 53 10.91 -13.57 9.16
CA SER A 53 11.99 -13.21 10.08
C SER A 53 11.49 -12.19 11.11
N PRO A 54 12.07 -12.13 12.33
CA PRO A 54 11.71 -11.12 13.33
C PRO A 54 11.78 -9.69 12.79
N GLU A 55 12.74 -9.39 11.90
CA GLU A 55 12.86 -8.09 11.23
C GLU A 55 11.68 -7.78 10.32
N ASP A 56 11.14 -8.77 9.61
CA ASP A 56 9.98 -8.56 8.72
C ASP A 56 8.70 -8.31 9.51
N VAL A 57 8.57 -8.95 10.68
CA VAL A 57 7.47 -8.70 11.62
C VAL A 57 7.55 -7.27 12.15
N GLU A 58 8.74 -6.83 12.56
CA GLU A 58 9.00 -5.47 13.03
C GLU A 58 8.66 -4.43 11.97
N ARG A 59 9.18 -4.57 10.74
CA ARG A 59 8.88 -3.68 9.60
C ARG A 59 7.38 -3.61 9.31
N LEU A 60 6.68 -4.73 9.41
CA LEU A 60 5.23 -4.77 9.19
C LEU A 60 4.47 -4.04 10.29
N CYS A 61 4.85 -4.23 11.56
CA CYS A 61 4.27 -3.50 12.67
C CYS A 61 4.48 -1.99 12.49
N PHE A 62 5.69 -1.56 12.12
CA PHE A 62 5.99 -0.16 11.86
C PHE A 62 5.13 0.42 10.74
N ALA A 63 5.06 -0.28 9.59
CA ALA A 63 4.25 0.14 8.47
C ALA A 63 2.76 0.29 8.85
N PHE A 64 2.25 -0.66 9.63
CA PHE A 64 0.86 -0.68 10.05
C PHE A 64 0.53 0.44 11.04
N VAL A 65 1.38 0.66 12.05
CA VAL A 65 1.23 1.75 13.01
C VAL A 65 1.27 3.10 12.29
N LEU A 66 2.26 3.30 11.43
CA LEU A 66 2.39 4.51 10.62
C LEU A 66 1.17 4.74 9.73
N TYR A 67 0.65 3.70 9.09
CA TYR A 67 -0.57 3.77 8.29
C TYR A 67 -1.78 4.19 9.12
N CYS A 68 -1.97 3.60 10.30
CA CYS A 68 -3.06 3.94 11.22
C CYS A 68 -3.01 5.42 11.62
N VAL A 69 -1.87 5.89 12.10
CA VAL A 69 -1.74 7.30 12.53
C VAL A 69 -1.88 8.26 11.34
N ALA A 70 -1.25 7.96 10.21
CA ALA A 70 -1.35 8.82 9.03
C ALA A 70 -2.80 8.97 8.53
N LYS A 71 -3.60 7.89 8.57
CA LYS A 71 -5.00 7.92 8.17
C LYS A 71 -5.92 8.55 9.22
N LEU A 72 -5.78 8.16 10.48
CA LEU A 72 -6.70 8.57 11.55
C LEU A 72 -6.44 10.01 12.03
N LYS A 73 -5.18 10.47 12.01
CA LYS A 73 -4.83 11.85 12.39
C LYS A 73 -5.05 12.86 11.24
N GLY A 74 -5.05 12.40 9.99
CA GLY A 74 -5.08 13.24 8.78
C GLY A 74 -6.37 14.02 8.53
N LYS A 75 -7.44 13.80 9.31
CA LYS A 75 -8.77 14.38 9.07
C LYS A 75 -8.86 15.91 9.35
N GLY A 76 -7.87 16.50 10.02
CA GLY A 76 -7.84 17.93 10.38
C GLY A 76 -6.79 18.78 9.66
N MET A 77 -5.91 18.19 8.84
CA MET A 77 -4.86 18.90 8.12
C MET A 77 -5.24 19.07 6.64
N LYS A 78 -4.95 20.25 6.07
CA LYS A 78 -5.14 20.53 4.63
C LYS A 78 -4.61 19.35 3.81
N GLN A 79 -5.43 18.88 2.88
CA GLN A 79 -5.29 17.67 2.06
C GLN A 79 -3.89 17.46 1.45
N GLU A 80 -3.10 18.52 1.26
CA GLU A 80 -1.74 18.49 0.71
C GLU A 80 -0.64 17.99 1.66
N SER A 81 -0.78 18.13 2.99
CA SER A 81 0.21 17.64 3.96
C SER A 81 -0.02 16.19 4.38
N SER A 82 -1.18 15.61 4.06
CA SER A 82 -1.51 14.19 4.31
C SER A 82 -0.81 13.21 3.36
N ARG A 83 0.21 13.67 2.62
CA ARG A 83 0.88 12.92 1.54
C ARG A 83 1.79 11.79 2.06
N PHE A 84 1.58 11.33 3.29
CA PHE A 84 2.12 10.08 3.76
C PHE A 84 1.35 8.92 3.13
N ARG A 85 1.57 8.73 1.81
CA ARG A 85 0.90 7.72 1.00
C ARG A 85 1.40 6.34 1.44
N LEU A 86 0.49 5.39 1.57
CA LEU A 86 0.80 3.99 1.89
C LEU A 86 1.97 3.44 1.07
N TRP A 87 2.07 3.80 -0.22
CA TRP A 87 3.22 3.47 -1.06
C TRP A 87 4.58 3.85 -0.44
N LYS A 88 4.75 5.08 0.07
CA LYS A 88 6.01 5.56 0.68
C LYS A 88 6.36 4.72 1.92
N ILE A 89 5.35 4.36 2.70
CA ILE A 89 5.50 3.49 3.89
C ILE A 89 5.99 2.11 3.49
N LEU A 90 5.32 1.49 2.52
CA LEU A 90 5.65 0.15 2.05
C LEU A 90 7.04 0.11 1.41
N GLU A 91 7.41 1.15 0.66
CA GLU A 91 8.73 1.30 0.05
C GLU A 91 9.83 1.38 1.12
N GLY A 92 9.71 2.27 2.09
CA GLY A 92 10.71 2.38 3.18
C GLY A 92 10.78 1.14 4.07
N CYS A 93 9.65 0.47 4.28
CA CYS A 93 9.61 -0.80 5.02
C CYS A 93 10.01 -2.01 4.17
N LYS A 94 10.27 -1.84 2.86
CA LYS A 94 10.56 -2.91 1.90
C LYS A 94 9.49 -4.02 1.89
N LEU A 95 8.23 -3.64 2.07
CA LEU A 95 7.09 -4.55 2.15
C LEU A 95 6.32 -4.62 0.84
N LYS A 96 5.83 -5.82 0.52
CA LYS A 96 4.83 -6.01 -0.54
C LYS A 96 3.46 -5.65 -0.02
N TYR A 97 2.65 -4.99 -0.87
CA TYR A 97 1.28 -4.60 -0.48
C TYR A 97 0.41 -5.81 -0.08
N ASN A 98 0.55 -6.96 -0.76
CA ASN A 98 -0.18 -8.19 -0.45
C ASN A 98 0.09 -8.68 0.97
N ASP A 99 1.37 -8.70 1.36
CA ASP A 99 1.80 -9.08 2.70
C ASP A 99 1.27 -8.08 3.73
N PHE A 100 1.42 -6.78 3.45
CA PHE A 100 0.91 -5.73 4.33
C PHE A 100 -0.60 -5.90 4.60
N PHE A 101 -1.44 -6.00 3.57
CA PHE A 101 -2.88 -6.10 3.77
C PHE A 101 -3.27 -7.38 4.50
N LYS A 102 -2.68 -8.53 4.13
CA LYS A 102 -3.00 -9.82 4.76
C LYS A 102 -2.75 -9.79 6.27
N GLU A 103 -1.58 -9.31 6.68
CA GLU A 103 -1.19 -9.33 8.08
C GLU A 103 -1.80 -8.16 8.86
N SER A 104 -2.01 -7.00 8.23
CA SER A 104 -2.66 -5.85 8.87
C SER A 104 -4.08 -6.19 9.35
N GLN A 105 -4.83 -7.02 8.60
CA GLN A 105 -6.14 -7.51 9.06
C GLN A 105 -6.04 -8.34 10.35
N GLN A 106 -4.96 -9.10 10.54
CA GLN A 106 -4.74 -9.86 11.77
C GLN A 106 -4.30 -8.97 12.93
N LEU A 107 -3.56 -7.90 12.65
CA LEU A 107 -3.18 -6.91 13.67
C LEU A 107 -4.39 -6.11 14.13
N LEU A 108 -5.25 -5.67 13.21
CA LEU A 108 -6.46 -4.92 13.50
C LEU A 108 -7.35 -5.60 14.53
N SER A 109 -7.59 -6.90 14.37
CA SER A 109 -8.44 -7.65 15.31
C SER A 109 -7.84 -7.74 16.72
N LYS A 110 -6.53 -7.62 16.86
CA LYS A 110 -5.83 -7.67 18.15
C LYS A 110 -5.70 -6.31 18.81
N ILE A 111 -5.56 -5.24 18.02
CA ILE A 111 -5.42 -3.87 18.52
C ILE A 111 -6.71 -3.04 18.49
N ASP A 112 -7.86 -3.64 18.15
CA ASP A 112 -9.17 -2.96 18.11
C ASP A 112 -9.44 -2.15 19.38
N HIS A 113 -9.19 -2.73 20.55
CA HIS A 113 -9.41 -2.04 21.82
C HIS A 113 -8.54 -0.79 22.00
N VAL A 114 -7.29 -0.82 21.51
CA VAL A 114 -6.36 0.33 21.55
C VAL A 114 -6.82 1.41 20.58
N LEU A 115 -7.16 1.04 19.35
CA LEU A 115 -7.61 1.98 18.32
C LEU A 115 -8.93 2.64 18.71
N ARG A 116 -9.89 1.85 19.23
CA ARG A 116 -11.17 2.35 19.72
C ARG A 116 -11.01 3.33 20.88
N GLY A 117 -10.07 3.04 21.78
CA GLY A 117 -9.76 3.91 22.92
C GLY A 117 -9.18 5.26 22.52
N ARG A 118 -8.30 5.28 21.51
CA ARG A 118 -7.62 6.52 21.04
C ARG A 118 -8.43 7.33 20.03
N TYR A 119 -9.09 6.65 19.09
CA TYR A 119 -9.67 7.28 17.90
C TYR A 119 -11.20 7.24 17.86
N GLY A 120 -11.85 6.58 18.82
CA GLY A 120 -13.30 6.44 18.88
C GLY A 120 -13.82 5.19 18.17
N THR A 121 -15.13 4.98 18.21
CA THR A 121 -15.78 3.75 17.69
C THR A 121 -15.86 3.68 16.17
N ASP A 122 -15.70 4.80 15.47
CA ASP A 122 -15.73 4.90 14.01
C ASP A 122 -14.33 4.77 13.37
N TRP A 123 -13.32 4.38 14.15
CA TRP A 123 -11.93 4.26 13.70
C TRP A 123 -11.79 3.34 12.47
N GLU A 124 -12.55 2.25 12.38
CA GLU A 124 -12.43 1.27 11.29
C GLU A 124 -12.91 1.87 9.96
N ASP A 125 -14.01 2.62 9.99
CA ASP A 125 -14.54 3.35 8.84
C ASP A 125 -13.60 4.46 8.40
N GLN A 126 -12.91 5.11 9.35
CA GLN A 126 -11.91 6.14 9.04
C GLN A 126 -10.60 5.57 8.48
N LEU A 127 -10.21 4.36 8.91
CA LEU A 127 -8.98 3.72 8.45
C LEU A 127 -9.10 3.27 6.99
N GLU A 128 -10.30 2.85 6.58
CA GLU A 128 -10.63 2.41 5.22
C GLU A 128 -9.76 1.25 4.68
N LEU A 129 -9.11 0.46 5.56
CA LEU A 129 -8.13 -0.55 5.12
C LEU A 129 -8.75 -1.60 4.18
N LYS A 130 -9.96 -2.05 4.50
CA LYS A 130 -10.70 -3.05 3.69
C LYS A 130 -11.07 -2.48 2.32
N GLN A 131 -11.57 -1.25 2.28
CA GLN A 131 -11.91 -0.55 1.05
C GLN A 131 -10.66 -0.37 0.17
N LEU A 132 -9.55 0.03 0.78
CA LEU A 132 -8.26 0.21 0.09
C LEU A 132 -7.72 -1.13 -0.46
N GLN A 133 -7.77 -2.20 0.33
CA GLN A 133 -7.37 -3.54 -0.11
C GLN A 133 -8.21 -4.00 -1.32
N SER A 134 -9.53 -3.82 -1.25
CA SER A 134 -10.44 -4.15 -2.35
C SER A 134 -10.12 -3.36 -3.62
N LEU A 135 -9.84 -2.06 -3.48
CA LEU A 135 -9.46 -1.21 -4.60
C LEU A 135 -8.13 -1.67 -5.25
N VAL A 136 -7.12 -1.97 -4.44
CA VAL A 136 -5.82 -2.43 -4.94
C VAL A 136 -5.96 -3.76 -5.68
N ASN A 137 -6.73 -4.71 -5.14
CA ASN A 137 -6.99 -6.00 -5.80
C ASN A 137 -7.73 -5.81 -7.13
N LEU A 138 -8.78 -4.99 -7.14
CA LEU A 138 -9.53 -4.66 -8.36
C LEU A 138 -8.62 -4.08 -9.45
N LEU A 139 -7.76 -3.12 -9.09
CA LEU A 139 -6.83 -2.49 -10.04
C LEU A 139 -5.74 -3.47 -10.50
N ALA A 140 -5.25 -4.35 -9.62
CA ALA A 140 -4.27 -5.36 -9.98
C ALA A 140 -4.83 -6.38 -10.98
N ASP A 141 -6.07 -6.84 -10.78
CA ASP A 141 -6.73 -7.76 -11.71
C ASP A 141 -7.07 -7.07 -13.04
N ALA A 142 -7.55 -5.83 -13.00
CA ALA A 142 -7.81 -5.04 -14.21
C ALA A 142 -6.52 -4.79 -15.02
N SER A 143 -5.42 -4.46 -14.35
CA SER A 143 -4.09 -4.28 -14.98
C SER A 143 -3.59 -5.57 -15.64
N ARG A 144 -3.75 -6.72 -14.95
CA ARG A 144 -3.36 -8.03 -15.50
C ARG A 144 -4.16 -8.37 -16.77
N PHE A 145 -5.46 -8.09 -16.75
CA PHE A 145 -6.32 -8.29 -17.93
C PHE A 145 -5.90 -7.37 -19.08
N TYR A 146 -5.72 -6.08 -18.79
CA TYR A 146 -5.31 -5.09 -19.79
C TYR A 146 -3.96 -5.43 -20.42
N CYS A 147 -2.98 -5.87 -19.62
CA CYS A 147 -1.69 -6.33 -20.10
C CYS A 147 -1.83 -7.52 -21.05
N LYS A 148 -2.66 -8.51 -20.70
CA LYS A 148 -2.92 -9.66 -21.58
C LYS A 148 -3.58 -9.23 -22.89
N ALA A 149 -4.64 -8.42 -22.84
CA ALA A 149 -5.36 -7.95 -24.03
C ALA A 149 -4.49 -7.08 -24.94
N PHE A 150 -3.68 -6.18 -24.36
CA PHE A 150 -2.75 -5.35 -25.10
C PHE A 150 -1.69 -6.21 -25.81
N ASN A 151 -1.13 -7.20 -25.11
CA ASN A 151 -0.17 -8.12 -25.72
C ASN A 151 -0.80 -8.94 -26.85
N GLU A 152 -2.02 -9.44 -26.68
CA GLU A 152 -2.72 -10.19 -27.73
C GLU A 152 -3.01 -9.34 -28.98
N LEU A 153 -3.36 -8.07 -28.81
CA LEU A 153 -3.68 -7.17 -29.93
C LEU A 153 -2.44 -6.62 -30.64
N PHE A 154 -1.40 -6.25 -29.88
CA PHE A 154 -0.27 -5.48 -30.41
C PHE A 154 1.06 -6.25 -30.50
N LEU A 155 1.22 -7.40 -29.80
CA LEU A 155 2.45 -8.23 -29.90
C LEU A 155 2.29 -9.45 -30.83
N SER A 156 1.10 -10.05 -30.91
CA SER A 156 0.84 -11.22 -31.78
C SER A 156 0.95 -10.91 -33.28
N ALA A 157 0.72 -9.66 -33.67
CA ALA A 157 0.71 -9.21 -35.07
C ALA A 157 2.11 -9.13 -35.73
N SER A 158 3.19 -9.36 -34.97
CA SER A 158 4.57 -9.27 -35.44
C SER A 158 5.08 -10.50 -36.21
N THR A 159 4.28 -11.56 -36.37
CA THR A 159 4.70 -12.81 -37.04
C THR A 159 4.76 -12.74 -38.57
N GLY A 160 4.56 -11.55 -39.18
CA GLY A 160 4.60 -11.38 -40.64
C GLY A 160 5.28 -10.11 -41.16
N GLN A 161 6.01 -9.35 -40.33
CA GLN A 161 6.64 -8.09 -40.76
C GLN A 161 8.18 -8.15 -40.72
N GLU A 162 8.77 -7.59 -41.79
CA GLU A 162 10.20 -7.38 -42.02
C GLU A 162 10.96 -6.84 -40.76
N PRO A 163 12.25 -7.20 -40.59
CA PRO A 163 13.02 -7.02 -39.36
C PRO A 163 13.45 -5.56 -39.08
N GLY A 164 12.49 -4.63 -38.97
CA GLY A 164 12.82 -3.21 -38.79
C GLY A 164 11.86 -2.30 -38.01
N SER A 165 10.55 -2.60 -37.84
CA SER A 165 9.63 -1.52 -37.42
C SER A 165 8.37 -1.87 -36.63
N THR A 166 8.42 -2.81 -35.69
CA THR A 166 7.31 -2.95 -34.72
C THR A 166 7.81 -3.30 -33.33
N LYS A 167 8.52 -2.35 -32.71
CA LYS A 167 8.66 -2.35 -31.25
C LYS A 167 7.29 -1.98 -30.69
N SER A 168 6.63 -2.89 -29.98
CA SER A 168 5.49 -2.52 -29.14
C SER A 168 5.91 -1.35 -28.27
N ASN A 169 5.30 -0.18 -28.45
CA ASN A 169 5.73 0.98 -27.69
C ASN A 169 5.07 0.90 -26.30
N PRO A 170 5.81 0.59 -25.22
CA PRO A 170 5.26 0.51 -23.87
C PRO A 170 4.57 1.82 -23.44
N GLU A 171 4.85 2.92 -24.13
CA GLU A 171 4.20 4.22 -23.99
C GLU A 171 2.67 4.15 -24.19
N TYR A 172 2.16 3.39 -25.17
CA TYR A 172 0.70 3.29 -25.43
C TYR A 172 -0.02 2.53 -24.30
N PHE A 173 0.60 1.46 -23.81
CA PHE A 173 0.10 0.73 -22.66
C PHE A 173 0.01 1.64 -21.43
N CYS A 174 1.10 2.35 -21.11
CA CYS A 174 1.14 3.27 -19.98
C CYS A 174 0.12 4.40 -20.13
N PHE A 175 0.00 4.98 -21.32
CA PHE A 175 -0.93 6.07 -21.57
C PHE A 175 -2.40 5.63 -21.46
N GLY A 176 -2.76 4.47 -22.01
CA GLY A 176 -4.09 3.89 -21.83
C GLY A 176 -4.45 3.60 -20.38
N TRP A 177 -3.48 3.06 -19.62
CA TRP A 177 -3.64 2.87 -18.18
C TRP A 177 -3.86 4.18 -17.43
N LEU A 178 -3.11 5.24 -17.75
CA LEU A 178 -3.27 6.55 -17.13
C LEU A 178 -4.62 7.20 -17.46
N ILE A 179 -5.11 7.09 -18.71
CA ILE A 179 -6.45 7.55 -19.09
C ILE A 179 -7.51 6.83 -18.25
N PHE A 180 -7.42 5.50 -18.14
CA PHE A 180 -8.34 4.72 -17.33
C PHE A 180 -8.37 5.19 -15.87
N LEU A 181 -7.19 5.38 -15.26
CA LEU A 181 -7.10 5.89 -13.89
C LEU A 181 -7.70 7.29 -13.75
N ALA A 182 -7.50 8.18 -14.73
CA ALA A 182 -8.07 9.52 -14.74
C ALA A 182 -9.59 9.53 -14.92
N LEU A 183 -10.15 8.63 -15.73
CA LEU A 183 -11.61 8.46 -15.88
C LEU A 183 -12.22 7.89 -14.61
N ARG A 184 -11.58 6.88 -14.01
CA ARG A 184 -12.03 6.27 -12.75
C ARG A 184 -12.04 7.27 -11.61
N SER A 185 -11.02 8.12 -11.48
CA SER A 185 -10.96 9.10 -10.39
C SER A 185 -12.07 10.16 -10.48
N LYS A 186 -12.54 10.46 -11.68
CA LYS A 186 -13.66 11.40 -11.92
C LYS A 186 -15.04 10.74 -11.77
N SER A 187 -15.15 9.46 -12.13
CA SER A 187 -16.43 8.75 -12.18
C SER A 187 -16.32 7.34 -11.58
N PRO A 188 -16.03 7.20 -10.27
CA PRO A 188 -15.76 5.90 -9.65
C PRO A 188 -16.94 4.92 -9.77
N GLU A 189 -18.18 5.42 -9.76
CA GLU A 189 -19.41 4.63 -9.92
C GLU A 189 -19.48 3.85 -11.23
N LEU A 190 -18.85 4.37 -12.30
CA LEU A 190 -18.80 3.70 -13.60
C LEU A 190 -17.84 2.50 -13.62
N PHE A 191 -16.98 2.38 -12.61
CA PHE A 191 -15.93 1.37 -12.54
C PHE A 191 -15.99 0.60 -11.22
N LYS A 192 -17.19 0.38 -10.68
CA LYS A 192 -17.39 -0.24 -9.36
C LYS A 192 -16.90 -1.70 -9.24
N ASP A 193 -16.85 -2.43 -10.35
CA ASP A 193 -16.48 -3.85 -10.40
C ASP A 193 -15.48 -4.14 -11.53
N LEU A 194 -14.91 -5.35 -11.51
CA LEU A 194 -13.88 -5.76 -12.46
C LEU A 194 -14.38 -5.73 -13.90
N VAL A 195 -15.63 -6.12 -14.14
CA VAL A 195 -16.23 -6.14 -15.48
C VAL A 195 -16.33 -4.72 -16.04
N SER A 196 -16.80 -3.78 -15.24
CA SER A 196 -16.91 -2.38 -15.59
C SER A 196 -15.54 -1.73 -15.81
N CYS A 197 -14.54 -2.09 -15.01
CA CYS A 197 -13.14 -1.71 -15.23
C CYS A 197 -12.60 -2.22 -16.58
N ILE A 198 -12.85 -3.49 -16.89
CA ILE A 198 -12.41 -4.11 -18.16
C ILE A 198 -13.08 -3.43 -19.34
N HIS A 199 -14.39 -3.19 -19.31
CA HIS A 199 -15.08 -2.46 -20.38
C HIS A 199 -14.49 -1.05 -20.58
N GLY A 200 -14.20 -0.35 -19.49
CA GLY A 200 -13.50 0.93 -19.52
C GLY A 200 -12.14 0.86 -20.22
N LEU A 201 -11.32 -0.10 -19.83
CA LEU A 201 -9.99 -0.32 -20.40
C LEU A 201 -10.06 -0.70 -21.89
N VAL A 202 -10.97 -1.59 -22.27
CA VAL A 202 -11.20 -1.98 -23.66
C VAL A 202 -11.71 -0.82 -24.49
N ALA A 203 -12.58 0.03 -23.95
CA ALA A 203 -13.06 1.22 -24.66
C ALA A 203 -11.94 2.23 -24.96
N ILE A 204 -10.81 2.19 -24.25
CA ILE A 204 -9.66 3.06 -24.49
C ILE A 204 -8.74 2.48 -25.58
N LEU A 205 -8.70 1.15 -25.76
CA LEU A 205 -7.82 0.48 -26.73
C LEU A 205 -7.94 0.99 -28.18
N PRO A 206 -9.12 1.32 -28.73
CA PRO A 206 -9.26 1.84 -30.09
C PRO A 206 -8.63 3.23 -30.32
N TYR A 207 -8.18 3.91 -29.27
CA TYR A 207 -7.55 5.22 -29.35
C TYR A 207 -6.01 5.14 -29.45
N PHE A 208 -5.45 3.93 -29.68
CA PHE A 208 -4.01 3.66 -29.86
C PHE A 208 -3.69 2.95 -31.17
#